data_AF-A0A2A4MRR9-F1
#
_entry.id   AF-A0A2A4MRR9-F1
#
_cell.length_a   1.000
_cell.length_b   1.000
_cell.length_c   1.000
_cell.angle_alpha   90.00
_cell.angle_beta   90.00
_cell.angle_gamma   90.00
#
_symmetry.space_group_name_H-M   'P 1'
#
loop_
_entity.id
_entity.type
_entity.pdbx_description
1 polymer ?
#
loop_
_entity_poly.entity_id
_entity_poly.type
_entity_poly.pdbx_seq_one_letter_code
_entity_poly.pdbx_strand_id
1 'polypeptide(L)'
;MAEFTTLRPDLYNKAHLAAGGITAADRHGKAMFYPFLSLSIGAVKLHDFDTINNEIDLAEVASRAKSAAKKQSGNSLFQLTQ
;
A
#
# COMPACT_ATOMS: atom_id res chain seq x y z
N MET A 1 -2.03 6.25 -9.51
CA MET A 1 -3.06 5.70 -8.60
C MET A 1 -4.41 5.51 -9.28
N ALA A 2 -4.86 6.47 -10.11
CA ALA A 2 -6.11 6.36 -10.85
C ALA A 2 -6.15 5.11 -11.75
N GLU A 3 -5.13 4.88 -12.58
CA GLU A 3 -5.04 3.72 -13.49
C GLU A 3 -5.18 2.37 -12.77
N PHE A 4 -4.46 2.19 -11.66
CA PHE A 4 -4.56 0.98 -10.83
C PHE A 4 -5.98 0.78 -10.28
N THR A 5 -6.68 1.87 -9.97
CA THR A 5 -8.07 1.80 -9.47
C THR A 5 -9.04 1.45 -10.59
N THR A 6 -8.80 1.95 -11.81
CA THR A 6 -9.62 1.70 -13.00
C THR A 6 -9.58 0.24 -13.44
N LEU A 7 -8.42 -0.43 -13.39
CA LEU A 7 -8.28 -1.85 -13.76
C LEU A 7 -8.91 -2.82 -12.75
N ARG A 8 -9.24 -2.34 -11.55
CA ARG A 8 -9.67 -3.18 -10.42
C ARG A 8 -10.94 -4.01 -10.69
N PRO A 9 -12.03 -3.47 -11.30
CA PRO A 9 -13.26 -4.23 -11.51
C PRO A 9 -13.07 -5.47 -12.38
N ASP A 10 -12.15 -5.43 -13.34
CA ASP A 10 -11.92 -6.52 -14.29
C ASP A 10 -11.17 -7.71 -13.67
N LEU A 11 -10.59 -7.53 -12.48
CA LEU A 11 -9.82 -8.55 -11.75
C LEU A 11 -10.66 -9.30 -10.71
N TYR A 12 -11.90 -8.89 -10.48
CA TYR A 12 -12.78 -9.46 -9.46
C TYR A 12 -14.15 -9.81 -10.05
N ASN A 13 -14.73 -10.92 -9.60
CA ASN A 13 -16.09 -11.27 -10.00
C ASN A 13 -17.12 -10.34 -9.31
N LYS A 14 -18.36 -10.39 -9.81
CA LYS A 14 -19.47 -9.57 -9.29
C LYS A 14 -19.75 -9.78 -7.79
N ALA A 15 -19.59 -11.00 -7.29
CA ALA A 15 -19.82 -11.31 -5.88
C ALA A 15 -18.78 -10.64 -4.97
N HIS A 16 -17.51 -10.68 -5.37
CA HIS A 16 -16.43 -9.99 -4.67
C HIS A 16 -16.64 -8.47 -4.68
N LEU A 17 -16.98 -7.91 -5.86
CA LEU A 17 -17.29 -6.48 -6.03
C LEU A 17 -18.43 -6.02 -5.13
N ALA A 18 -19.53 -6.78 -5.07
CA ALA A 18 -20.65 -6.50 -4.18
C ALA A 18 -20.29 -6.60 -2.69
N ALA A 19 -19.40 -7.54 -2.32
CA ALA A 19 -18.92 -7.72 -0.95
C ALA A 19 -17.80 -6.74 -0.54
N GLY A 20 -17.23 -5.96 -1.48
CA GLY A 20 -16.12 -5.06 -1.20
C GLY A 20 -14.77 -5.75 -0.93
N GLY A 21 -14.65 -7.05 -1.24
CA GLY A 21 -13.46 -7.84 -0.95
C GLY A 21 -13.64 -9.32 -1.28
N ILE A 22 -12.74 -10.16 -0.76
CA ILE A 22 -12.72 -11.60 -0.95
C ILE A 22 -12.80 -12.30 0.41
N THR A 23 -13.66 -13.30 0.51
CA THR A 23 -13.63 -14.26 1.62
C THR A 23 -12.83 -15.47 1.20
N ALA A 24 -11.77 -15.79 1.93
CA ALA A 24 -10.91 -16.95 1.67
C ALA A 24 -10.42 -17.57 2.98
N ALA A 25 -9.91 -18.80 2.91
CA ALA A 25 -9.27 -19.43 4.05
C ALA A 25 -7.90 -18.79 4.33
N ASP A 26 -7.60 -18.52 5.59
CA ASP A 26 -6.26 -18.17 6.04
C ASP A 26 -5.32 -19.39 6.01
N ARG A 27 -4.06 -19.20 6.42
CA ARG A 27 -3.04 -20.27 6.45
C ARG A 27 -3.36 -21.43 7.41
N HIS A 28 -4.38 -21.30 8.25
CA HIS A 28 -4.85 -22.31 9.19
C HIS A 28 -6.22 -22.89 8.78
N GLY A 29 -6.73 -22.55 7.59
CA GLY A 29 -8.00 -23.04 7.09
C GLY A 29 -9.22 -22.26 7.59
N LYS A 30 -9.03 -21.18 8.36
CA LYS A 30 -10.14 -20.38 8.90
C LYS A 30 -10.62 -19.37 7.87
N ALA A 31 -11.93 -19.30 7.64
CA ALA A 31 -12.51 -18.29 6.76
C ALA A 31 -12.23 -16.87 7.31
N MET A 32 -11.66 -16.01 6.46
CA MET A 32 -11.32 -14.63 6.75
C MET A 32 -11.70 -13.73 5.57
N PHE A 33 -12.07 -12.49 5.87
CA PHE A 33 -12.35 -11.47 4.87
C PHE A 33 -11.08 -10.66 4.57
N TYR A 34 -10.81 -10.44 3.30
CA TYR A 34 -9.71 -9.64 2.79
C TYR A 34 -10.25 -8.51 1.91
N PRO A 35 -9.93 -7.24 2.20
CA PRO A 35 -10.28 -6.14 1.31
C PRO A 35 -9.58 -6.31 -0.05
N PHE A 36 -10.03 -5.57 -1.07
CA PHE A 36 -9.35 -5.58 -2.37
C PHE A 36 -7.88 -5.18 -2.26
N LEU A 37 -7.10 -5.65 -3.25
CA LEU A 37 -5.72 -5.26 -3.39
C LEU A 37 -5.61 -3.74 -3.46
N SER A 38 -4.67 -3.20 -2.69
CA SER A 38 -4.38 -1.78 -2.63
C SER A 38 -2.90 -1.54 -2.87
N LEU A 39 -2.59 -0.36 -3.41
CA LEU A 39 -1.25 0.11 -3.67
C LEU A 39 -0.87 1.17 -2.64
N SER A 40 0.24 0.95 -1.92
CA SER A 40 0.79 1.93 -0.97
C SER A 40 2.18 2.37 -1.43
N ILE A 41 2.36 3.68 -1.60
CA ILE A 41 3.61 4.29 -2.07
C ILE A 41 4.16 5.21 -0.98
N GLY A 42 5.38 4.92 -0.52
CA GLY A 42 6.16 5.85 0.26
C GLY A 42 7.04 6.69 -0.67
N ALA A 43 7.04 8.01 -0.48
CA ALA A 43 7.88 8.93 -1.22
C ALA A 43 8.79 9.71 -0.26
N VAL A 44 9.98 10.03 -0.74
CA VAL A 44 10.98 10.84 -0.03
C VAL A 44 11.53 11.82 -1.05
N LYS A 45 11.64 13.09 -0.66
CA LYS A 45 12.32 14.09 -1.45
C LYS A 45 13.68 14.32 -0.79
N LEU A 46 14.76 13.96 -1.48
CA LEU A 46 16.10 13.93 -0.87
C LEU A 46 16.50 15.27 -0.24
N HIS A 47 16.12 16.38 -0.87
CA HIS A 47 16.44 17.72 -0.35
C HIS A 47 15.71 18.09 0.95
N ASP A 48 14.71 17.32 1.38
CA ASP A 48 14.02 17.53 2.66
C ASP A 48 14.81 16.92 3.83
N PHE A 49 15.93 16.22 3.56
CA PHE A 49 16.66 15.46 4.58
C PHE A 49 18.17 15.70 4.50
N ASP A 50 18.68 16.53 5.41
CA ASP A 50 20.14 16.75 5.57
C ASP A 50 20.87 15.51 6.15
N THR A 51 20.12 14.53 6.67
CA THR A 51 20.66 13.35 7.34
C THR A 51 20.92 12.18 6.41
N ILE A 52 20.51 12.26 5.14
CA ILE A 52 20.73 11.18 4.17
C ILE A 52 22.12 11.37 3.55
N ASN A 53 23.10 10.61 4.02
CA ASN A 53 24.49 10.71 3.56
C ASN A 53 24.89 9.57 2.62
N ASN A 54 24.16 8.45 2.67
CA ASN A 54 24.44 7.26 1.88
C ASN A 54 23.16 6.46 1.58
N GLU A 55 23.32 5.34 0.86
CA GLU A 55 22.24 4.46 0.46
C GLU A 55 21.53 3.74 1.62
N ILE A 56 22.22 3.53 2.74
CA ILE A 56 21.63 2.90 3.94
C ILE A 56 20.65 3.89 4.59
N ASP A 57 21.06 5.15 4.77
CA ASP A 57 20.20 6.21 5.30
C ASP A 57 18.96 6.39 4.41
N LEU A 58 19.16 6.41 3.08
CA LEU A 58 18.06 6.49 2.12
C LEU A 58 17.10 5.31 2.24
N ALA A 59 17.62 4.08 2.34
CA ALA A 59 16.79 2.88 2.47
C ALA A 59 15.96 2.90 3.77
N GLU A 60 16.52 3.41 4.86
CA GLU A 60 15.80 3.58 6.13
C GLU A 60 14.66 4.60 5.99
N VAL A 61 14.95 5.81 5.49
CA VAL A 61 13.96 6.89 5.33
C VAL A 61 12.86 6.48 4.35
N ALA A 62 13.21 5.83 3.24
CA ALA A 62 12.23 5.28 2.28
C ALA A 62 11.37 4.17 2.91
N SER A 63 11.96 3.32 3.77
CA SER A 63 11.22 2.29 4.48
C SER A 63 10.24 2.87 5.49
N ARG A 64 10.59 3.98 6.15
CA ARG A 64 9.68 4.74 7.03
C ARG A 64 8.53 5.34 6.24
N ALA A 65 8.78 5.99 5.10
CA ALA A 65 7.75 6.54 4.23
C ALA A 65 6.78 5.44 3.73
N LYS A 66 7.32 4.31 3.27
CA LYS A 66 6.52 3.14 2.85
C LYS A 66 5.67 2.59 4.00
N SER A 67 6.23 2.51 5.19
CA SER A 67 5.52 2.03 6.37
C SER A 67 4.38 2.98 6.77
N ALA A 68 4.58 4.29 6.66
CA ALA A 68 3.53 5.28 6.87
C ALA A 68 2.40 5.16 5.82
N ALA A 69 2.74 4.98 4.54
CA ALA A 69 1.75 4.72 3.49
C ALA A 69 0.92 3.45 3.77
N LYS A 70 1.56 2.35 4.20
CA LYS A 70 0.88 1.07 4.51
C LYS A 70 -0.07 1.12 5.71
N LYS A 71 0.08 2.11 6.60
CA LYS A 71 -0.86 2.31 7.72
C LYS A 71 -2.17 2.94 7.26
N GLN A 72 -2.19 3.59 6.10
CA GLN A 72 -3.40 4.15 5.51
C GLN A 72 -4.19 3.04 4.81
N SER A 73 -5.50 3.03 4.97
CA SER A 73 -6.37 2.04 4.34
C SER A 73 -6.51 2.29 2.84
N GLY A 74 -6.41 1.23 2.04
CA GLY A 74 -6.61 1.32 0.60
C GLY A 74 -5.42 1.94 -0.13
N ASN A 75 -5.70 2.51 -1.30
CA ASN A 75 -4.67 3.13 -2.15
C ASN A 75 -4.10 4.37 -1.48
N SER A 76 -2.80 4.40 -1.21
CA SER A 76 -2.13 5.45 -0.44
C SER A 76 -0.84 5.95 -1.07
N LEU A 77 -0.59 7.25 -0.91
CA LEU A 77 0.69 7.90 -1.19
C LEU A 77 1.05 8.75 0.02
N PHE A 78 2.22 8.49 0.60
CA PHE A 78 2.73 9.25 1.72
C PHE A 78 4.13 9.78 1.40
N GLN A 79 4.26 11.09 1.30
CA GLN A 79 5.57 11.74 1.26
C GLN A 79 6.01 11.99 2.70
N LEU A 80 7.11 11.36 3.10
CA LEU A 80 7.74 11.65 4.38
C LEU A 80 8.47 12.98 4.26
N THR A 81 8.15 13.90 5.17
CA THR A 81 8.84 15.16 5.38
C THR A 81 9.57 15.10 6.72
N GLN A 82 10.67 15.85 6.84
CA GLN A 82 11.44 15.95 8.07
C GLN A 82 10.75 16.87 9.08
#